data_AF-A0AAW6MCG6-F1
#
_entry.id   AF-A0AAW6MCG6-F1
#
_cell.length_a   1.000
_cell.length_b   1.000
_cell.length_c   1.000
_cell.angle_alpha   90.00
_cell.angle_beta   90.00
_cell.angle_gamma   90.00
#
_symmetry.space_group_name_H-M   'P 1'
#
loop_
_entity.id
_entity.type
_entity.pdbx_description
1 polymer ?
#
loop_
_entity_poly.entity_id
_entity_poly.type
_entity_poly.pdbx_seq_one_letter_code
_entity_poly.pdbx_strand_id
1 'polypeptide(L)'
;KVDNLIIAGGMTYTLTKAMGGKIGISICEDDKLELALDLVAKAKKKGVNLVLAVDAKIADAFSNDANSKFCPVDQIPDGWEGLDIGPETEKIFTDVIKNS
;
A
#
# COMPACT_ATOMS: atom_id res chain seq x y z
N LYS A 1 -6.76 -13.25 16.36
CA LYS A 1 -6.96 -11.85 16.82
C LYS A 1 -5.56 -11.22 16.84
N VAL A 2 -5.41 -9.97 16.39
CA VAL A 2 -4.12 -9.28 16.31
C VAL A 2 -4.28 -7.85 16.81
N ASP A 3 -3.21 -7.27 17.34
CA ASP A 3 -3.14 -5.86 17.75
C ASP A 3 -2.65 -4.96 16.61
N ASN A 4 -1.67 -5.44 15.85
CA ASN A 4 -1.14 -4.80 14.65
C ASN A 4 -1.51 -5.63 13.40
N LEU A 5 -1.95 -4.95 12.33
CA LEU A 5 -2.20 -5.53 11.01
C LEU A 5 -1.45 -4.70 9.96
N ILE A 6 -0.41 -5.27 9.36
CA ILE A 6 0.33 -4.66 8.26
C ILE A 6 -0.25 -5.17 6.94
N ILE A 7 -0.57 -4.26 6.02
CA ILE A 7 -0.95 -4.62 4.64
C ILE A 7 0.10 -4.07 3.67
N ALA A 8 0.57 -4.95 2.80
CA ALA A 8 1.64 -4.72 1.83
C ALA A 8 1.30 -5.36 0.47
N GLY A 9 2.21 -5.24 -0.50
CA GLY A 9 2.05 -5.82 -1.83
C GLY A 9 0.88 -5.21 -2.60
N GLY A 10 0.34 -5.97 -3.56
CA GLY A 10 -0.74 -5.48 -4.44
C GLY A 10 -1.99 -4.97 -3.70
N MET A 11 -2.29 -5.57 -2.54
CA MET A 11 -3.46 -5.21 -1.73
C MET A 11 -3.39 -3.77 -1.19
N THR A 12 -2.18 -3.23 -1.03
CA THR A 12 -1.95 -1.82 -0.70
C THR A 12 -2.61 -0.91 -1.73
N TYR A 13 -2.48 -1.20 -3.02
CA TYR A 13 -2.99 -0.31 -4.06
C TYR A 13 -4.52 -0.35 -4.16
N THR A 14 -5.16 -1.50 -3.89
CA THR A 14 -6.62 -1.58 -3.74
C THR A 14 -7.11 -0.70 -2.59
N LEU A 15 -6.45 -0.75 -1.42
CA LEU A 15 -6.80 0.12 -0.28
C LEU A 15 -6.54 1.60 -0.58
N THR A 16 -5.38 1.93 -1.15
CA THR A 16 -5.01 3.30 -1.51
C THR A 16 -6.00 3.89 -2.51
N LYS A 17 -6.37 3.13 -3.57
CA LYS A 17 -7.39 3.57 -4.55
C LYS A 17 -8.76 3.73 -3.90
N ALA A 18 -9.16 2.81 -3.04
CA ALA A 18 -10.42 2.90 -2.31
C ALA A 18 -10.50 4.15 -1.40
N MET A 19 -9.36 4.56 -0.84
CA MET A 19 -9.21 5.78 -0.04
C MET A 19 -9.04 7.07 -0.88
N GLY A 20 -9.11 6.98 -2.22
CA GLY A 20 -9.04 8.13 -3.13
C GLY A 20 -7.63 8.47 -3.65
N GLY A 21 -6.64 7.62 -3.39
CA GLY A 21 -5.27 7.80 -3.88
C GLY A 21 -5.09 7.40 -5.35
N LYS A 22 -4.03 7.92 -5.98
CA LYS A 22 -3.64 7.61 -7.36
C LYS A 22 -2.57 6.52 -7.37
N ILE A 23 -2.86 5.41 -8.07
CA ILE A 23 -2.02 4.20 -8.07
C ILE A 23 -1.37 3.87 -9.43
N GLY A 24 -1.45 4.78 -10.41
CA GLY A 24 -0.95 4.52 -11.77
C GLY A 24 -1.60 3.27 -12.39
N ILE A 25 -0.78 2.35 -12.89
CA ILE A 25 -1.20 1.05 -13.45
C ILE A 25 -0.95 -0.12 -12.47
N SER A 26 -0.72 0.17 -11.18
CA SER A 26 -0.48 -0.87 -10.17
C SER A 26 -1.64 -1.86 -10.08
N ILE A 27 -1.33 -3.11 -9.74
CA ILE A 27 -2.33 -4.16 -9.57
C ILE A 27 -3.42 -3.73 -8.58
N CYS A 28 -4.69 -3.88 -8.98
CA CYS A 28 -5.83 -3.44 -8.20
C CYS A 28 -7.03 -4.35 -8.45
N GLU A 29 -7.74 -4.69 -7.38
CA GLU A 29 -9.00 -5.43 -7.43
C GLU A 29 -10.17 -4.42 -7.31
N ASP A 30 -10.58 -3.87 -8.46
CA ASP A 30 -11.61 -2.81 -8.52
C ASP A 30 -12.98 -3.23 -7.96
N ASP A 31 -13.31 -4.53 -8.00
CA ASP A 31 -14.53 -5.07 -7.42
C ASP A 31 -14.46 -5.20 -5.88
N LYS A 32 -13.31 -4.91 -5.26
CA LYS A 32 -13.07 -5.00 -3.81
C LYS A 32 -12.90 -3.66 -3.11
N LEU A 33 -13.08 -2.52 -3.79
CA LEU A 33 -12.86 -1.20 -3.17
C LEU A 33 -13.79 -0.94 -1.97
N GLU A 34 -15.06 -1.34 -2.05
CA GLU A 34 -15.99 -1.21 -0.92
C GLU A 34 -15.56 -2.10 0.26
N LEU A 35 -15.16 -3.35 -0.04
CA LEU A 35 -14.62 -4.26 0.97
C LEU A 35 -13.36 -3.70 1.64
N ALA A 36 -12.47 -3.05 0.88
CA ALA A 36 -11.28 -2.41 1.40
C ALA A 36 -11.64 -1.30 2.42
N LEU A 37 -12.62 -0.44 2.10
CA LEU A 37 -13.12 0.58 3.03
C LEU A 37 -13.74 -0.03 4.29
N ASP A 38 -14.52 -1.10 4.14
CA ASP A 38 -15.10 -1.83 5.27
C ASP A 38 -14.02 -2.43 6.19
N LEU A 39 -12.93 -2.95 5.63
CA LEU A 39 -11.81 -3.49 6.39
C LEU A 39 -11.12 -2.39 7.21
N VAL A 40 -10.88 -1.21 6.62
CA VAL A 40 -10.33 -0.04 7.33
C VAL A 40 -11.26 0.37 8.48
N ALA A 41 -12.56 0.49 8.22
CA ALA A 41 -13.55 0.86 9.24
C ALA A 41 -13.63 -0.19 10.36
N LYS A 42 -13.57 -1.48 10.01
CA LYS A 42 -13.60 -2.61 10.96
C LYS A 42 -12.34 -2.66 11.82
N ALA A 43 -11.16 -2.41 11.26
CA ALA A 43 -9.91 -2.32 12.02
C ALA A 43 -10.00 -1.20 13.05
N LYS A 44 -10.44 -0.01 12.63
CA LYS A 44 -10.67 1.14 13.52
C LYS A 44 -11.66 0.83 14.64
N LYS A 45 -12.81 0.22 14.31
CA LYS A 45 -13.83 -0.17 15.30
C LYS A 45 -13.31 -1.19 16.33
N LYS A 46 -12.39 -2.07 15.91
CA LYS A 46 -11.80 -3.10 16.78
C LYS A 46 -10.57 -2.62 17.55
N GLY A 47 -10.14 -1.37 17.36
CA GLY A 47 -8.89 -0.87 17.93
C GLY A 47 -7.65 -1.58 17.41
N VAL A 48 -7.72 -2.18 16.21
CA VAL A 48 -6.55 -2.78 15.55
C VAL A 48 -5.77 -1.67 14.89
N ASN A 49 -4.47 -1.62 15.14
CA ASN A 49 -3.55 -0.73 14.46
C ASN A 49 -3.32 -1.25 13.03
N LEU A 50 -4.08 -0.70 12.07
CA LEU A 50 -3.89 -0.97 10.66
C LEU A 50 -2.76 -0.09 10.11
N VAL A 51 -1.69 -0.73 9.66
CA VAL A 51 -0.48 -0.07 9.16
C VAL A 51 -0.38 -0.30 7.66
N LEU A 52 -0.46 0.78 6.89
CA LEU A 52 -0.40 0.78 5.43
C LEU A 52 0.93 1.37 4.97
N ALA A 53 1.38 1.00 3.78
CA ALA A 53 2.51 1.64 3.15
C ALA A 53 2.24 3.14 2.92
N VAL A 54 3.28 3.97 3.01
CA VAL A 54 3.20 5.43 2.78
C VAL A 54 3.96 5.85 1.52
N ASP A 55 4.91 5.04 1.08
CA ASP A 55 5.71 5.21 -0.12
C ASP A 55 5.92 3.86 -0.82
N ALA A 56 6.22 3.92 -2.11
CA ALA A 56 6.41 2.75 -2.95
C ALA A 56 7.63 2.91 -3.85
N LYS A 57 8.34 1.80 -4.09
CA LYS A 57 9.21 1.64 -5.24
C LYS A 57 8.34 1.45 -6.47
N ILE A 58 8.44 2.37 -7.42
CA ILE A 58 7.66 2.34 -8.65
C ILE A 58 8.56 2.12 -9.86
N ALA A 59 8.00 1.51 -10.90
CA ALA A 59 8.65 1.33 -12.19
C ALA A 59 7.68 1.62 -13.35
N ASP A 60 8.22 1.90 -14.53
CA ASP A 60 7.45 2.07 -15.77
C ASP A 60 7.17 0.76 -16.52
N ALA A 61 7.70 -0.37 -16.02
CA ALA A 61 7.38 -1.72 -16.46
C ALA A 61 7.75 -2.77 -15.39
N PHE A 62 7.05 -3.91 -15.39
CA PHE A 62 7.45 -5.12 -14.66
C PHE A 62 8.66 -5.81 -15.35
N SER A 63 9.85 -5.22 -15.21
CA SER A 63 11.09 -5.72 -15.81
C SER A 63 12.32 -5.30 -14.99
N ASN A 64 13.40 -6.08 -15.10
CA ASN A 64 14.70 -5.73 -14.51
C ASN A 64 15.33 -4.49 -15.19
N ASP A 65 14.95 -4.18 -16.42
CA ASP A 65 15.47 -3.05 -17.20
C ASP A 65 14.61 -1.78 -17.09
N ALA A 66 13.55 -1.81 -16.27
CA ALA A 66 12.62 -0.70 -16.12
C ALA A 66 13.27 0.51 -15.44
N ASN A 67 12.81 1.72 -15.81
CA ASN A 67 13.15 2.90 -15.03
C ASN A 67 12.45 2.80 -13.69
N SER A 68 13.16 3.10 -12.60
CA SER A 68 12.59 3.00 -11.26
C SER A 68 12.87 4.22 -10.41
N LYS A 69 11.92 4.56 -9.54
CA LYS A 69 12.04 5.65 -8.56
C LYS A 69 11.16 5.35 -7.35
N PHE A 70 11.20 6.23 -6.36
CA PHE A 70 10.28 6.19 -5.23
C PHE A 70 9.26 7.33 -5.35
N CYS A 71 8.05 7.12 -4.84
CA CYS A 71 7.06 8.17 -4.66
C CYS A 71 6.12 7.84 -3.49
N PRO A 72 5.32 8.79 -3.01
CA PRO A 72 4.20 8.49 -2.12
C PRO A 72 3.27 7.46 -2.76
N VAL A 73 2.77 6.51 -1.96
CA VAL A 73 1.96 5.39 -2.45
C VAL A 73 0.65 5.84 -3.10
N ASP A 74 0.16 7.03 -2.73
CA ASP A 74 -1.08 7.65 -3.18
C ASP A 74 -0.90 8.61 -4.36
N GLN A 75 0.32 8.72 -4.91
CA GLN A 75 0.69 9.65 -5.97
C GLN A 75 1.50 8.97 -7.10
N ILE A 76 1.23 7.68 -7.35
CA ILE A 76 1.91 6.95 -8.42
C ILE A 76 1.53 7.56 -9.78
N PRO A 77 2.51 7.97 -10.62
CA PRO A 77 2.23 8.57 -11.92
C PRO A 77 1.50 7.63 -12.89
N ASP A 78 0.82 8.20 -13.89
CA ASP A 78 0.19 7.38 -14.94
C ASP A 78 1.26 6.61 -15.73
N GLY A 79 0.96 5.35 -16.06
CA GLY A 79 1.88 4.45 -16.74
C GLY A 79 2.98 3.85 -15.84
N TRP A 80 3.02 4.19 -14.55
CA TRP A 80 3.91 3.57 -13.57
C TRP A 80 3.14 2.63 -12.64
N GLU A 81 3.78 1.56 -12.18
CA GLU A 81 3.26 0.63 -11.18
C GLU A 81 4.14 0.59 -9.95
N GLY A 82 3.53 0.42 -8.78
CA GLY A 82 4.23 0.11 -7.55
C GLY A 82 4.56 -1.37 -7.47
N LEU A 83 5.84 -1.68 -7.27
CA LEU A 83 6.38 -3.04 -7.26
C LEU A 83 6.87 -3.47 -5.88
N ASP A 84 7.19 -2.51 -5.01
CA ASP A 84 7.61 -2.78 -3.64
C ASP A 84 7.32 -1.58 -2.74
N ILE A 85 7.46 -1.76 -1.43
CA ILE A 85 7.42 -0.67 -0.46
C ILE A 85 8.62 0.26 -0.61
N GLY A 86 8.46 1.52 -0.21
CA GLY A 86 9.57 2.47 -0.15
C GLY A 86 10.28 2.50 1.22
N PRO A 87 11.40 3.22 1.33
CA PRO A 87 12.23 3.25 2.55
C PRO A 87 11.50 3.81 3.78
N GLU A 88 10.54 4.73 3.63
CA GLU A 88 9.78 5.22 4.78
C GLU A 88 8.83 4.14 5.31
N THR A 89 8.20 3.38 4.42
CA THR A 89 7.39 2.23 4.78
C THR A 89 8.21 1.13 5.44
N GLU A 90 9.40 0.82 4.92
CA GLU A 90 10.31 -0.16 5.53
C GLU A 90 10.62 0.20 6.99
N LYS A 91 10.89 1.48 7.26
CA LYS A 91 11.14 1.99 8.61
C LYS A 91 9.92 1.82 9.51
N ILE A 92 8.74 2.26 9.06
CA ILE A 92 7.48 2.15 9.83
C ILE A 92 7.19 0.69 10.15
N PHE A 93 7.27 -0.20 9.15
CA PHE A 93 6.98 -1.62 9.34
C PHE A 93 7.99 -2.27 10.28
N THR A 94 9.28 -1.94 10.14
CA THR A 94 10.34 -2.41 11.04
C THR A 94 10.07 -2.00 12.49
N ASP A 95 9.69 -0.75 12.72
CA ASP A 95 9.40 -0.25 14.06
C ASP A 95 8.16 -0.93 14.67
N VAL A 96 7.10 -1.15 13.88
CA VAL A 96 5.93 -1.91 14.34
C VAL A 96 6.31 -3.33 14.70
N ILE A 97 7.09 -4.02 13.86
CA ILE A 97 7.51 -5.40 14.09
C ILE A 97 8.39 -5.52 15.34
N LYS A 98 9.35 -4.61 15.53
CA LYS A 98 10.25 -4.62 16.71
C LYS A 98 9.52 -4.39 18.03
N ASN A 99 8.37 -3.71 18.00
CA ASN A 99 7.58 -3.36 19.18
C ASN A 99 6.29 -4.20 19.31
N SER A 100 6.14 -5.29 18.55
CA SER A 100 4.99 -6.21 18.61
C SER A 100 5.26 -7.43 19.47
#